data_AF-A0A8T6TA69-F1
#
_entry.id   AF-A0A8T6TA69-F1
#
_cell.length_a   1.000
_cell.length_b   1.000
_cell.length_c   1.000
_cell.angle_alpha   90.00
_cell.angle_beta   90.00
_cell.angle_gamma   90.00
#
_symmetry.space_group_name_H-M   'P 1'
#
loop_
_entity.id
_entity.type
_entity.pdbx_description
1 polymer ?
#
loop_
_entity_poly.entity_id
_entity_poly.type
_entity_poly.pdbx_seq_one_letter_code
_entity_poly.pdbx_strand_id
1 'polypeptide(L)'
;MRRGTLLLASLLAVLAVASLASAEWTGTPPPTGDGADWTVVTDTSVTGEELVLPGDLTVKAGTTLTIEGTTLVMAGDGEPAILVEQGASLVLRGTTLRAVRGTWYTLETFGSTLVADSDVSGLVGGIQARSDDLMVTGSHIHDCRGPAIELWGHDVTVSGCLIEDVDVGISSVSIETLELEDGVMLVDGWSVDISDTVINAKSYGIYKYWKKSLTGVLDLDFITNLNNVTISRSTNAGVYLYVDLYVNKGTGAVDELFDVKWSGGSSSNNGGSGLWVYHYIKPYYLNAKVTCRDQIELTDVKLNENGGDGVTVEDTLYQDRGNAPTIDHTQSLRMTRCEANGNTMSGVWVKKPVTIYYVYGTSPKTRKDYLYLTDTDVKRN
;
A
#
# COMPACT_ATOMS: atom_id res chain seq x y z
N MET A 1 -30.97 77.89 6.39
CA MET A 1 -31.08 76.51 6.89
C MET A 1 -30.13 75.63 6.08
N ARG A 2 -29.29 74.87 6.81
CA ARG A 2 -28.61 73.58 6.50
C ARG A 2 -28.14 73.32 5.05
N ARG A 3 -26.82 73.34 4.79
CA ARG A 3 -25.82 72.24 4.98
C ARG A 3 -26.14 70.99 4.14
N GLY A 4 -25.24 70.65 3.21
CA GLY A 4 -25.23 69.40 2.47
C GLY A 4 -24.00 69.24 1.56
N THR A 5 -22.81 69.55 2.08
CA THR A 5 -21.50 69.21 1.51
C THR A 5 -21.04 67.90 2.15
N LEU A 6 -20.24 67.11 1.41
CA LEU A 6 -19.53 65.87 1.79
C LEU A 6 -20.31 64.55 1.71
N LEU A 7 -19.94 63.73 0.72
CA LEU A 7 -19.28 62.44 0.94
C LEU A 7 -18.77 61.88 -0.41
N LEU A 8 -17.68 62.45 -0.88
CA LEU A 8 -16.78 61.84 -1.87
C LEU A 8 -15.53 61.45 -1.09
N ALA A 9 -15.60 60.36 -0.33
CA ALA A 9 -14.46 59.83 0.40
C ALA A 9 -14.58 58.31 0.48
N SER A 10 -13.46 57.64 0.20
CA SER A 10 -13.17 56.25 0.53
C SER A 10 -13.97 55.17 -0.21
N LEU A 11 -13.79 55.09 -1.52
CA LEU A 11 -13.74 53.79 -2.22
C LEU A 11 -12.32 53.59 -2.78
N LEU A 12 -11.30 53.76 -1.93
CA LEU A 12 -10.04 53.04 -2.13
C LEU A 12 -10.32 51.62 -1.64
N ALA A 13 -10.80 50.78 -2.55
CA ALA A 13 -10.60 49.36 -2.39
C ALA A 13 -9.08 49.16 -2.32
N VAL A 14 -8.57 48.90 -1.12
CA VAL A 14 -7.25 48.31 -0.93
C VAL A 14 -7.35 46.95 -1.62
N LEU A 15 -7.06 46.91 -2.92
CA LEU A 15 -6.48 45.72 -3.52
C LEU A 15 -5.11 45.56 -2.86
N ALA A 16 -5.10 45.01 -1.65
CA ALA A 16 -3.98 44.21 -1.21
C ALA A 16 -4.01 42.99 -2.14
N VAL A 17 -3.44 43.14 -3.33
CA VAL A 17 -2.81 42.00 -3.98
C VAL A 17 -1.72 41.64 -2.97
N ALA A 18 -2.03 40.72 -2.06
CA ALA A 18 -0.97 39.98 -1.39
C ALA A 18 -0.13 39.46 -2.56
N SER A 19 1.04 40.06 -2.78
CA SER A 19 2.00 39.50 -3.71
C SER A 19 2.29 38.13 -3.12
N LEU A 20 1.69 37.10 -3.69
CA LEU A 20 1.95 35.74 -3.30
C LEU A 20 3.46 35.59 -3.32
N ALA A 21 4.04 35.29 -2.16
CA ALA A 21 5.48 35.18 -2.04
C ALA A 21 5.90 34.01 -2.93
N SER A 22 6.62 34.31 -4.01
CA SER A 22 7.14 33.27 -4.90
C SER A 22 7.94 32.27 -4.09
N ALA A 23 7.88 30.99 -4.45
CA ALA A 23 8.76 29.99 -3.86
C ALA A 23 10.23 30.48 -3.90
N GLU A 24 10.91 30.38 -2.77
CA GLU A 24 12.34 30.59 -2.62
C GLU A 24 13.05 29.24 -2.72
N TRP A 25 14.21 29.21 -3.36
CA TRP A 25 14.98 27.97 -3.49
C TRP A 25 16.49 28.20 -3.36
N THR A 26 17.18 27.13 -3.00
CA THR A 26 18.64 27.01 -3.07
C THR A 26 19.01 25.76 -3.86
N GLY A 27 20.15 25.74 -4.54
CA GLY A 27 20.59 24.58 -5.33
C GLY A 27 20.15 24.69 -6.79
N THR A 28 19.57 23.62 -7.33
CA THR A 28 19.14 23.55 -8.72
C THR A 28 17.82 24.30 -8.91
N PRO A 29 17.76 25.43 -9.66
CA PRO A 29 16.54 26.20 -9.81
C PRO A 29 15.45 25.43 -10.58
N PRO A 30 14.16 25.60 -10.23
CA PRO A 30 13.07 25.14 -11.10
C PRO A 30 13.16 25.76 -12.49
N PRO A 31 12.76 25.03 -13.55
CA PRO A 31 12.77 25.56 -14.91
C PRO A 31 11.68 26.64 -15.08
N THR A 32 11.94 27.60 -15.96
CA THR A 32 11.01 28.71 -16.26
C THR A 32 10.33 28.56 -17.63
N GLY A 33 10.66 27.52 -18.39
CA GLY A 33 10.09 27.26 -19.71
C GLY A 33 8.87 26.36 -19.65
N ASP A 34 7.87 26.62 -20.49
CA ASP A 34 6.72 25.75 -20.66
C ASP A 34 7.15 24.33 -21.08
N GLY A 35 6.58 23.31 -20.44
CA GLY A 35 6.88 21.90 -20.68
C GLY A 35 8.28 21.45 -20.26
N ALA A 36 9.07 22.29 -19.57
CA ALA A 36 10.43 21.93 -19.19
C ALA A 36 10.45 21.10 -17.91
N ASP A 37 11.19 19.99 -17.95
CA ASP A 37 11.43 19.13 -16.80
C ASP A 37 12.40 19.77 -15.82
N TRP A 38 12.17 19.52 -14.53
CA TRP A 38 13.08 19.90 -13.46
C TRP A 38 13.92 18.70 -13.03
N THR A 39 15.20 18.71 -13.42
CA THR A 39 16.16 17.70 -12.96
C THR A 39 17.04 18.27 -11.85
N VAL A 40 16.87 17.78 -10.63
CA VAL A 40 17.68 18.15 -9.46
C VAL A 40 18.97 17.36 -9.45
N VAL A 41 20.11 18.05 -9.60
CA VAL A 41 21.47 17.46 -9.70
C VAL A 41 22.42 17.89 -8.57
N THR A 42 21.94 18.75 -7.69
CA THR A 42 22.61 19.16 -6.45
C THR A 42 21.56 19.21 -5.35
N ASP A 43 21.99 19.09 -4.09
CA ASP A 43 21.09 19.30 -2.96
C ASP A 43 20.34 20.62 -3.13
N THR A 44 19.01 20.52 -3.04
CA THR A 44 18.09 21.59 -3.39
C THR A 44 17.02 21.68 -2.32
N SER A 45 16.71 22.90 -1.90
CA SER A 45 15.66 23.19 -0.93
C SER A 45 14.72 24.21 -1.53
N VAL A 46 13.42 24.01 -1.33
CA VAL A 46 12.34 24.93 -1.74
C VAL A 46 11.45 25.23 -0.54
N THR A 47 11.13 26.50 -0.37
CA THR A 47 10.16 27.01 0.60
C THR A 47 9.31 28.10 -0.04
N GLY A 48 8.22 28.52 0.59
CA GLY A 48 7.36 29.60 0.08
C GLY A 48 5.99 29.08 -0.34
N GLU A 49 5.22 29.87 -1.10
CA GLU A 49 3.79 29.58 -1.24
C GLU A 49 3.45 28.56 -2.33
N GLU A 50 3.95 28.76 -3.56
CA GLU A 50 3.58 27.92 -4.70
C GLU A 50 4.73 27.74 -5.70
N LEU A 51 4.91 26.50 -6.15
CA LEU A 51 5.80 26.10 -7.22
C LEU A 51 4.99 25.31 -8.26
N VAL A 52 4.84 25.87 -9.46
CA VAL A 52 4.15 25.23 -10.57
C VAL A 52 5.18 24.63 -11.52
N LEU A 53 5.17 23.31 -11.68
CA LEU A 53 6.04 22.58 -12.58
C LEU A 53 5.31 22.28 -13.89
N PRO A 54 5.80 22.79 -15.03
CA PRO A 54 5.17 22.57 -16.32
C PRO A 54 5.59 21.26 -16.99
N GLY A 55 6.58 20.55 -16.44
CA GLY A 55 7.06 19.22 -16.83
C GLY A 55 7.36 18.36 -15.61
N ASP A 56 8.11 17.28 -15.81
CA ASP A 56 8.37 16.27 -14.78
C ASP A 56 9.46 16.73 -13.78
N LEU A 57 9.42 16.20 -12.57
CA LEU A 57 10.43 16.40 -11.54
C LEU A 57 11.26 15.14 -11.38
N THR A 58 12.57 15.21 -11.61
CA THR A 58 13.50 14.10 -11.34
C THR A 58 14.53 14.50 -10.30
N VAL A 59 14.64 13.73 -9.22
CA VAL A 59 15.72 13.85 -8.23
C VAL A 59 16.80 12.81 -8.52
N LYS A 60 18.01 13.26 -8.85
CA LYS A 60 19.10 12.37 -9.28
C LYS A 60 19.79 11.68 -8.12
N ALA A 61 20.34 10.50 -8.38
CA ALA A 61 21.13 9.74 -7.41
C ALA A 61 22.23 10.59 -6.75
N GLY A 62 22.39 10.46 -5.43
CA GLY A 62 23.37 11.21 -4.64
C GLY A 62 22.96 12.64 -4.30
N THR A 63 21.69 13.01 -4.53
CA THR A 63 21.17 14.35 -4.24
C THR A 63 19.90 14.27 -3.38
N THR A 64 19.65 15.34 -2.61
CA THR A 64 18.44 15.51 -1.83
C THR A 64 17.62 16.69 -2.34
N LEU A 65 16.32 16.48 -2.56
CA LEU A 65 15.35 17.55 -2.73
C LEU A 65 14.49 17.66 -1.47
N THR A 66 14.46 18.84 -0.87
CA THR A 66 13.59 19.18 0.26
C THR A 66 12.60 20.27 -0.16
N ILE A 67 11.31 20.03 0.06
CA ILE A 67 10.24 20.99 -0.20
C ILE A 67 9.43 21.12 1.08
N GLU A 68 9.42 22.32 1.68
CA GLU A 68 8.75 22.58 2.95
C GLU A 68 7.73 23.73 2.82
N GLY A 69 6.53 23.52 3.37
CA GLY A 69 5.50 24.55 3.45
C GLY A 69 5.00 25.07 2.10
N THR A 70 5.26 24.35 1.01
CA THR A 70 5.06 24.84 -0.36
C THR A 70 3.92 24.09 -1.04
N THR A 71 3.15 24.79 -1.88
CA THR A 71 2.22 24.14 -2.80
C THR A 71 2.96 23.73 -4.06
N LEU A 72 3.21 22.44 -4.25
CA LEU A 72 3.80 21.87 -5.46
C LEU A 72 2.69 21.45 -6.44
N VAL A 73 2.66 22.10 -7.60
CA VAL A 73 1.61 21.91 -8.60
C VAL A 73 2.21 21.28 -9.86
N MET A 74 1.83 20.03 -10.13
CA MET A 74 2.20 19.35 -11.37
C MET A 74 1.19 19.71 -12.47
N ALA A 75 1.67 20.40 -13.50
CA ALA A 75 0.83 20.96 -14.56
C ALA A 75 1.11 20.38 -15.97
N GLY A 76 2.17 19.59 -16.15
CA GLY A 76 2.57 19.00 -17.43
C GLY A 76 2.09 17.55 -17.62
N ASP A 77 1.87 17.10 -18.85
CA ASP A 77 1.24 15.79 -19.13
C ASP A 77 2.16 14.54 -18.96
N GLY A 78 3.26 14.62 -18.21
CA GLY A 78 4.29 13.57 -18.13
C GLY A 78 3.96 12.39 -17.18
N GLU A 79 4.69 11.29 -17.34
CA GLU A 79 4.54 10.02 -16.62
C GLU A 79 5.94 9.36 -16.44
N PRO A 80 6.49 9.23 -15.21
CA PRO A 80 5.97 9.70 -13.91
C PRO A 80 6.12 11.22 -13.70
N ALA A 81 5.24 11.80 -12.89
CA ALA A 81 5.26 13.24 -12.57
C ALA A 81 6.48 13.62 -11.71
N ILE A 82 6.76 12.76 -10.73
CA ILE A 82 7.90 12.90 -9.82
C ILE A 82 8.62 11.56 -9.80
N LEU A 83 9.91 11.57 -10.12
CA LEU A 83 10.81 10.43 -10.06
C LEU A 83 11.93 10.70 -9.06
N VAL A 84 12.06 9.83 -8.06
CA VAL A 84 13.19 9.82 -7.12
C VAL A 84 14.07 8.63 -7.47
N GLU A 85 15.26 8.88 -8.03
CA GLU A 85 16.17 7.81 -8.45
C GLU A 85 16.75 7.03 -7.27
N GLN A 86 17.23 5.82 -7.54
CA GLN A 86 17.93 5.02 -6.54
C GLN A 86 19.14 5.79 -5.98
N GLY A 87 19.25 5.86 -4.65
CA GLY A 87 20.29 6.64 -3.97
C GLY A 87 20.04 8.15 -3.93
N ALA A 88 18.88 8.64 -4.39
CA ALA A 88 18.41 9.99 -4.14
C ALA A 88 17.53 10.07 -2.89
N SER A 89 17.19 11.29 -2.47
CA SER A 89 16.25 11.52 -1.37
C SER A 89 15.25 12.63 -1.68
N LEU A 90 13.96 12.40 -1.39
CA LEU A 90 12.90 13.39 -1.47
C LEU A 90 12.26 13.61 -0.09
N VAL A 91 12.16 14.87 0.33
CA VAL A 91 11.50 15.25 1.57
C VAL A 91 10.41 16.28 1.26
N LEU A 92 9.16 15.91 1.51
CA LEU A 92 8.00 16.80 1.46
C LEU A 92 7.49 16.99 2.90
N ARG A 93 7.50 18.24 3.41
CA ARG A 93 6.96 18.54 4.75
C ARG A 93 6.01 19.72 4.74
N GLY A 94 4.81 19.56 5.27
CA GLY A 94 3.83 20.66 5.23
C GLY A 94 3.50 21.09 3.80
N THR A 95 3.67 20.18 2.83
CA THR A 95 3.61 20.48 1.40
C THR A 95 2.24 20.08 0.87
N THR A 96 1.68 20.89 -0.02
CA THR A 96 0.50 20.50 -0.80
C THR A 96 0.97 20.05 -2.18
N LEU A 97 1.01 18.74 -2.42
CA LEU A 97 1.29 18.15 -3.72
C LEU A 97 -0.02 17.91 -4.47
N ARG A 98 -0.24 18.63 -5.57
CA ARG A 98 -1.44 18.44 -6.40
C ARG A 98 -1.10 18.30 -7.88
N ALA A 99 -1.83 17.43 -8.56
CA ALA A 99 -1.78 17.33 -10.02
C ALA A 99 -3.05 17.93 -10.66
N VAL A 100 -2.88 18.80 -11.66
CA VAL A 100 -3.99 19.61 -12.20
C VAL A 100 -4.65 18.97 -13.42
N ARG A 101 -3.87 18.36 -14.31
CA ARG A 101 -4.33 17.82 -15.60
C ARG A 101 -3.43 16.69 -16.07
N GLY A 102 -3.91 15.45 -16.12
CA GLY A 102 -3.11 14.36 -16.64
C GLY A 102 -3.86 13.05 -16.67
N THR A 103 -3.47 12.21 -17.61
CA THR A 103 -4.03 10.85 -17.76
C THR A 103 -3.41 9.87 -16.77
N TRP A 104 -2.16 10.10 -16.34
CA TRP A 104 -1.45 9.26 -15.38
C TRP A 104 -0.33 10.00 -14.63
N TYR A 105 -0.60 10.48 -13.40
CA TYR A 105 0.40 11.08 -12.54
C TYR A 105 0.74 10.18 -11.35
N THR A 106 2.04 10.01 -11.12
CA THR A 106 2.61 9.23 -10.01
C THR A 106 3.77 9.99 -9.38
N LEU A 107 3.95 9.79 -8.06
CA LEU A 107 5.23 10.00 -7.39
C LEU A 107 5.88 8.62 -7.31
N GLU A 108 6.85 8.34 -8.18
CA GLU A 108 7.59 7.08 -8.19
C GLU A 108 8.94 7.26 -7.48
N THR A 109 9.20 6.42 -6.48
CA THR A 109 10.44 6.49 -5.69
C THR A 109 11.21 5.18 -5.69
N PHE A 110 12.45 5.24 -6.17
CA PHE A 110 13.50 4.22 -6.03
C PHE A 110 14.53 4.62 -4.95
N GLY A 111 14.46 5.85 -4.43
CA GLY A 111 15.29 6.36 -3.34
C GLY A 111 14.53 6.48 -2.02
N SER A 112 15.14 7.18 -1.05
CA SER A 112 14.50 7.49 0.23
C SER A 112 13.46 8.58 0.03
N THR A 113 12.23 8.40 0.51
CA THR A 113 11.17 9.40 0.40
C THR A 113 10.43 9.57 1.72
N LEU A 114 10.35 10.83 2.18
CA LEU A 114 9.54 11.25 3.31
C LEU A 114 8.42 12.17 2.83
N VAL A 115 7.18 11.82 3.14
CA VAL A 115 6.00 12.69 3.00
C VAL A 115 5.40 12.88 4.38
N ALA A 116 5.63 14.06 4.98
CA ALA A 116 5.21 14.36 6.35
C ALA A 116 4.28 15.57 6.40
N ASP A 117 3.22 15.49 7.20
CA ASP A 117 2.28 16.59 7.46
C ASP A 117 1.79 17.27 6.17
N SER A 118 1.63 16.48 5.10
CA SER A 118 1.41 16.98 3.74
C SER A 118 0.02 16.63 3.24
N ASP A 119 -0.45 17.40 2.26
CA ASP A 119 -1.69 17.14 1.53
C ASP A 119 -1.33 16.69 0.11
N VAL A 120 -1.75 15.49 -0.29
CA VAL A 120 -1.43 14.89 -1.58
C VAL A 120 -2.71 14.55 -2.31
N SER A 121 -2.91 15.13 -3.50
CA SER A 121 -4.15 14.93 -4.25
C SER A 121 -4.02 14.93 -5.77
N GLY A 122 -5.02 14.32 -6.42
CA GLY A 122 -5.15 14.30 -7.88
C GLY A 122 -4.15 13.37 -8.60
N LEU A 123 -3.39 12.56 -7.87
CA LEU A 123 -2.50 11.57 -8.46
C LEU A 123 -3.30 10.39 -9.02
N VAL A 124 -2.94 9.94 -10.22
CA VAL A 124 -3.65 8.82 -10.85
C VAL A 124 -3.15 7.48 -10.32
N GLY A 125 -1.84 7.31 -10.16
CA GLY A 125 -1.25 6.10 -9.55
C GLY A 125 -0.74 6.29 -8.12
N GLY A 126 -1.04 7.43 -7.50
CA GLY A 126 -0.62 7.74 -6.13
C GLY A 126 0.90 7.83 -5.96
N ILE A 127 1.35 7.43 -4.77
CA ILE A 127 2.77 7.30 -4.42
C ILE A 127 3.19 5.85 -4.67
N GLN A 128 4.08 5.63 -5.64
CA GLN A 128 4.63 4.31 -5.97
C GLN A 128 5.99 4.12 -5.31
N ALA A 129 6.05 3.29 -4.27
CA ALA A 129 7.28 2.92 -3.59
C ALA A 129 7.93 1.71 -4.29
N ARG A 130 9.00 1.97 -5.03
CA ARG A 130 9.91 0.96 -5.56
C ARG A 130 11.10 0.70 -4.64
N SER A 131 11.32 1.58 -3.66
CA SER A 131 12.39 1.51 -2.66
C SER A 131 11.92 0.91 -1.34
N ASP A 132 12.91 0.59 -0.51
CA ASP A 132 12.73 0.08 0.85
C ASP A 132 12.71 1.19 1.91
N ASP A 133 12.42 2.44 1.52
CA ASP A 133 12.55 3.59 2.43
C ASP A 133 11.53 4.68 2.09
N LEU A 134 10.25 4.30 2.10
CA LEU A 134 9.13 5.24 2.04
C LEU A 134 8.55 5.42 3.44
N MET A 135 8.50 6.66 3.90
CA MET A 135 7.77 7.07 5.09
C MET A 135 6.69 8.09 4.74
N VAL A 136 5.44 7.78 5.06
CA VAL A 136 4.32 8.72 4.97
C VAL A 136 3.74 8.93 6.37
N THR A 137 3.72 10.17 6.86
CA THR A 137 3.29 10.45 8.23
C THR A 137 2.45 11.72 8.34
N GLY A 138 1.43 11.72 9.21
CA GLY A 138 0.61 12.91 9.49
C GLY A 138 -0.08 13.52 8.26
N SER A 139 -0.19 12.76 7.17
CA SER A 139 -0.54 13.29 5.85
C SER A 139 -1.97 12.95 5.45
N HIS A 140 -2.53 13.78 4.58
CA HIS A 140 -3.82 13.59 3.95
C HIS A 140 -3.62 13.21 2.48
N ILE A 141 -4.07 12.04 2.06
CA ILE A 141 -3.99 11.60 0.65
C ILE A 141 -5.41 11.39 0.13
N HIS A 142 -5.80 12.14 -0.90
CA HIS A 142 -7.17 12.11 -1.38
C HIS A 142 -7.33 12.36 -2.88
N ASP A 143 -8.52 12.11 -3.40
CA ASP A 143 -8.87 12.32 -4.81
C ASP A 143 -7.94 11.62 -5.81
N CYS A 144 -7.31 10.51 -5.40
CA CYS A 144 -6.50 9.68 -6.28
C CYS A 144 -7.40 8.72 -7.07
N ARG A 145 -7.11 8.53 -8.36
CA ARG A 145 -7.87 7.60 -9.22
C ARG A 145 -7.42 6.14 -9.06
N GLY A 146 -6.22 5.91 -8.53
CA GLY A 146 -5.66 4.58 -8.32
C GLY A 146 -5.45 4.31 -6.83
N PRO A 147 -4.42 3.52 -6.47
CA PRO A 147 -4.01 3.42 -5.08
C PRO A 147 -3.50 4.78 -4.57
N ALA A 148 -3.74 5.08 -3.29
CA ALA A 148 -3.10 6.22 -2.65
C ALA A 148 -1.58 5.98 -2.52
N ILE A 149 -1.23 4.75 -2.12
CA ILE A 149 0.14 4.27 -2.03
C ILE A 149 0.22 2.87 -2.66
N GLU A 150 1.13 2.69 -3.61
CA GLU A 150 1.41 1.40 -4.26
C GLU A 150 2.82 0.93 -3.93
N LEU A 151 2.94 -0.31 -3.47
CA LEU A 151 4.15 -0.87 -2.88
C LEU A 151 4.70 -1.99 -3.74
N TRP A 152 5.94 -1.78 -4.17
CA TRP A 152 6.76 -2.72 -4.92
C TRP A 152 8.11 -2.99 -4.25
N GLY A 153 8.56 -2.09 -3.37
CA GLY A 153 9.68 -2.31 -2.44
C GLY A 153 9.23 -2.78 -1.05
N HIS A 154 10.16 -2.83 -0.12
CA HIS A 154 9.99 -3.29 1.25
C HIS A 154 9.97 -2.12 2.26
N ASP A 155 9.95 -2.40 3.56
CA ASP A 155 10.17 -1.42 4.65
C ASP A 155 9.41 -0.08 4.52
N VAL A 156 8.11 -0.14 4.21
CA VAL A 156 7.28 1.07 4.12
C VAL A 156 6.52 1.34 5.42
N THR A 157 6.60 2.59 5.88
CA THR A 157 5.88 3.06 7.06
C THR A 157 4.81 4.08 6.68
N VAL A 158 3.57 3.86 7.11
CA VAL A 158 2.47 4.82 6.98
C VAL A 158 1.87 5.08 8.36
N SER A 159 1.89 6.32 8.85
CA SER A 159 1.47 6.62 10.23
C SER A 159 0.63 7.88 10.36
N GLY A 160 -0.41 7.86 11.19
CA GLY A 160 -1.18 9.09 11.50
C GLY A 160 -1.84 9.73 10.27
N CYS A 161 -2.14 8.96 9.23
CA CYS A 161 -2.62 9.48 7.95
C CYS A 161 -4.15 9.41 7.83
N LEU A 162 -4.71 10.28 6.99
CA LEU A 162 -6.06 10.15 6.44
C LEU A 162 -5.94 9.85 4.94
N ILE A 163 -6.51 8.74 4.51
CA ILE A 163 -6.57 8.35 3.09
C ILE A 163 -8.03 8.25 2.70
N GLU A 164 -8.53 9.11 1.81
CA GLU A 164 -9.95 9.10 1.44
C GLU A 164 -10.23 9.45 -0.02
N ASP A 165 -11.40 9.06 -0.52
CA ASP A 165 -11.83 9.30 -1.90
C ASP A 165 -10.89 8.73 -2.99
N VAL A 166 -10.07 7.76 -2.59
CA VAL A 166 -9.18 6.98 -3.46
C VAL A 166 -9.83 5.68 -3.93
N ASP A 167 -9.37 5.11 -5.05
CA ASP A 167 -9.90 3.83 -5.52
C ASP A 167 -9.41 2.67 -4.64
N VAL A 168 -8.12 2.67 -4.28
CA VAL A 168 -7.53 1.74 -3.30
C VAL A 168 -6.72 2.54 -2.28
N GLY A 169 -6.75 2.18 -1.00
CA GLY A 169 -5.95 2.87 0.01
C GLY A 169 -4.47 2.59 -0.17
N ILE A 170 -4.04 1.41 0.27
CA ILE A 170 -2.66 0.93 0.12
C ILE A 170 -2.70 -0.37 -0.68
N SER A 171 -1.92 -0.46 -1.75
CA SER A 171 -1.82 -1.68 -2.54
C SER A 171 -0.41 -2.21 -2.67
N SER A 172 -0.28 -3.52 -2.82
CA SER A 172 0.93 -4.15 -3.33
C SER A 172 0.53 -5.20 -4.36
N VAL A 173 1.06 -5.07 -5.57
CA VAL A 173 0.82 -6.01 -6.66
C VAL A 173 2.17 -6.46 -7.18
N SER A 174 2.50 -7.75 -7.04
CA SER A 174 3.69 -8.31 -7.66
C SER A 174 3.33 -9.59 -8.42
N ILE A 175 3.68 -9.57 -9.71
CA ILE A 175 3.42 -10.65 -10.66
C ILE A 175 4.73 -10.92 -11.38
N GLU A 176 5.42 -11.99 -11.02
CA GLU A 176 6.75 -12.28 -11.57
C GLU A 176 6.94 -13.76 -11.90
N THR A 177 7.72 -14.00 -12.96
CA THR A 177 8.28 -15.31 -13.26
C THR A 177 9.77 -15.23 -12.94
N LEU A 178 10.20 -15.98 -11.92
CA LEU A 178 11.58 -16.03 -11.48
C LEU A 178 12.20 -17.33 -11.99
N GLU A 179 13.05 -17.20 -13.02
CA GLU A 179 13.90 -18.27 -13.50
C GLU A 179 15.27 -18.14 -12.82
N LEU A 180 15.46 -18.86 -11.70
CA LEU A 180 16.76 -18.88 -11.02
C LEU A 180 17.62 -20.03 -11.57
N GLU A 181 18.92 -19.76 -11.68
CA GLU A 181 19.91 -20.83 -11.83
C GLU A 181 19.95 -21.69 -10.55
N ASP A 182 20.18 -23.00 -10.70
CA ASP A 182 20.23 -23.95 -9.58
C ASP A 182 21.19 -23.47 -8.49
N GLY A 183 20.66 -23.24 -7.27
CA GLY A 183 21.45 -22.94 -6.08
C GLY A 183 21.45 -21.48 -5.61
N VAL A 184 20.77 -20.57 -6.30
CA VAL A 184 20.55 -19.19 -5.81
C VAL A 184 19.32 -19.17 -4.90
N MET A 185 19.49 -18.72 -3.65
CA MET A 185 18.39 -18.41 -2.75
C MET A 185 17.91 -16.98 -3.05
N LEU A 186 16.64 -16.84 -3.45
CA LEU A 186 16.00 -15.54 -3.46
C LEU A 186 15.35 -15.31 -2.09
N VAL A 187 15.72 -14.20 -1.46
CA VAL A 187 15.01 -13.62 -0.32
C VAL A 187 14.20 -12.47 -0.89
N ASP A 188 12.88 -12.62 -0.91
CA ASP A 188 11.93 -11.59 -1.34
C ASP A 188 10.91 -11.47 -0.20
N GLY A 189 10.87 -10.31 0.46
CA GLY A 189 10.11 -10.19 1.70
C GLY A 189 9.60 -8.79 1.93
N TRP A 190 8.29 -8.64 2.12
CA TRP A 190 7.63 -7.35 2.26
C TRP A 190 7.33 -7.07 3.72
N SER A 191 7.84 -5.96 4.23
CA SER A 191 7.46 -5.41 5.54
C SER A 191 6.71 -4.11 5.36
N VAL A 192 5.50 -4.03 5.91
CA VAL A 192 4.71 -2.80 5.96
C VAL A 192 4.17 -2.58 7.35
N ASP A 193 4.48 -1.40 7.88
CA ASP A 193 4.01 -0.92 9.17
C ASP A 193 3.02 0.23 8.95
N ILE A 194 1.75 0.00 9.28
CA ILE A 194 0.71 1.03 9.21
C ILE A 194 0.19 1.30 10.62
N SER A 195 0.22 2.56 11.05
CA SER A 195 -0.28 2.94 12.37
C SER A 195 -1.20 4.16 12.36
N ASP A 196 -2.16 4.22 13.27
CA ASP A 196 -2.98 5.40 13.55
C ASP A 196 -3.60 6.04 12.29
N THR A 197 -3.94 5.21 11.31
CA THR A 197 -4.32 5.65 9.96
C THR A 197 -5.78 5.30 9.68
N VAL A 198 -6.48 6.24 9.04
CA VAL A 198 -7.87 6.05 8.58
C VAL A 198 -7.88 5.92 7.06
N ILE A 199 -8.52 4.88 6.54
CA ILE A 199 -8.62 4.59 5.11
C ILE A 199 -10.09 4.48 4.70
N ASN A 200 -10.52 5.39 3.83
CA ASN A 200 -11.85 5.46 3.23
C ASN A 200 -11.72 5.29 1.70
N ALA A 201 -11.36 4.08 1.27
CA ALA A 201 -11.18 3.77 -0.14
C ALA A 201 -12.48 3.28 -0.79
N LYS A 202 -12.64 3.47 -2.10
CA LYS A 202 -13.83 3.03 -2.85
C LYS A 202 -13.86 1.53 -3.09
N SER A 203 -12.71 0.89 -3.34
CA SER A 203 -12.62 -0.54 -3.70
C SER A 203 -12.09 -1.38 -2.56
N TYR A 204 -10.84 -1.17 -2.16
CA TYR A 204 -10.17 -1.89 -1.08
C TYR A 204 -9.42 -0.90 -0.18
N GLY A 205 -9.46 -1.10 1.13
CA GLY A 205 -8.64 -0.32 2.05
C GLY A 205 -7.16 -0.69 1.90
N ILE A 206 -6.84 -1.96 2.16
CA ILE A 206 -5.52 -2.55 1.92
C ILE A 206 -5.69 -3.72 0.95
N TYR A 207 -4.95 -3.71 -0.15
CA TYR A 207 -5.01 -4.73 -1.19
C TYR A 207 -3.63 -5.30 -1.48
N LYS A 208 -3.43 -6.59 -1.20
CA LYS A 208 -2.25 -7.32 -1.62
C LYS A 208 -2.63 -8.40 -2.61
N TYR A 209 -1.95 -8.39 -3.76
CA TYR A 209 -2.06 -9.43 -4.76
C TYR A 209 -0.67 -9.89 -5.20
N TRP A 210 -0.37 -11.14 -4.90
CA TRP A 210 0.93 -11.72 -5.20
C TRP A 210 0.77 -12.94 -6.07
N LYS A 211 1.45 -12.98 -7.21
CA LYS A 211 1.45 -14.13 -8.11
C LYS A 211 2.86 -14.43 -8.62
N LYS A 212 3.47 -15.51 -8.14
CA LYS A 212 4.82 -15.91 -8.56
C LYS A 212 4.85 -17.23 -9.31
N SER A 213 5.72 -17.33 -10.30
CA SER A 213 6.11 -18.59 -10.95
C SER A 213 7.60 -18.83 -10.75
N LEU A 214 7.99 -19.94 -10.12
CA LEU A 214 9.34 -20.11 -9.58
C LEU A 214 10.02 -21.41 -10.04
N THR A 215 11.34 -21.38 -10.21
CA THR A 215 12.22 -22.58 -10.24
C THR A 215 13.41 -22.35 -9.31
N GLY A 216 13.59 -23.13 -8.24
CA GLY A 216 14.74 -22.97 -7.31
C GLY A 216 14.40 -23.09 -5.82
N VAL A 217 15.29 -22.60 -4.94
CA VAL A 217 15.08 -22.50 -3.48
C VAL A 217 14.71 -21.07 -3.12
N LEU A 218 13.65 -20.88 -2.33
CA LEU A 218 13.17 -19.57 -1.90
C LEU A 218 12.89 -19.51 -0.41
N ASP A 219 13.15 -18.33 0.16
CA ASP A 219 12.75 -17.90 1.49
C ASP A 219 11.94 -16.61 1.34
N LEU A 220 10.67 -16.63 1.74
CA LEU A 220 9.69 -15.59 1.45
C LEU A 220 9.01 -15.16 2.75
N ASP A 221 9.26 -13.92 3.16
CA ASP A 221 8.68 -13.37 4.39
C ASP A 221 7.75 -12.20 4.08
N PHE A 222 6.46 -12.39 4.34
CA PHE A 222 5.46 -11.33 4.23
C PHE A 222 5.01 -10.92 5.61
N ILE A 223 5.40 -9.72 6.00
CA ILE A 223 5.10 -9.17 7.32
C ILE A 223 4.25 -7.91 7.12
N THR A 224 3.06 -7.92 7.70
CA THR A 224 2.16 -6.75 7.69
C THR A 224 1.72 -6.47 9.11
N ASN A 225 2.13 -5.32 9.64
CA ASN A 225 1.72 -4.85 10.96
C ASN A 225 0.76 -3.68 10.82
N LEU A 226 -0.44 -3.84 11.34
CA LEU A 226 -1.50 -2.84 11.39
C LEU A 226 -1.74 -2.47 12.86
N ASN A 227 -1.53 -1.22 13.24
CA ASN A 227 -1.74 -0.76 14.61
C ASN A 227 -2.71 0.42 14.65
N ASN A 228 -3.88 0.24 15.27
CA ASN A 228 -4.91 1.27 15.36
C ASN A 228 -5.36 1.79 13.98
N VAL A 229 -5.43 0.89 12.99
CA VAL A 229 -5.86 1.21 11.63
C VAL A 229 -7.38 1.09 11.51
N THR A 230 -8.02 2.11 10.95
CA THR A 230 -9.47 2.10 10.68
C THR A 230 -9.73 2.12 9.18
N ILE A 231 -10.46 1.14 8.69
CA ILE A 231 -10.82 1.00 7.28
C ILE A 231 -12.35 1.03 7.15
N SER A 232 -12.86 1.86 6.27
CA SER A 232 -14.29 1.89 5.99
C SER A 232 -14.64 2.22 4.55
N ARG A 233 -15.91 2.00 4.19
CA ARG A 233 -16.52 2.39 2.90
C ARG A 233 -15.92 1.74 1.65
N SER A 234 -15.14 0.67 1.80
CA SER A 234 -14.62 -0.10 0.66
C SER A 234 -15.71 -0.98 0.07
N THR A 235 -15.97 -0.89 -1.23
CA THR A 235 -17.03 -1.71 -1.87
C THR A 235 -16.69 -3.20 -1.91
N ASN A 236 -15.41 -3.56 -1.85
CA ASN A 236 -14.94 -4.94 -1.70
C ASN A 236 -14.55 -5.16 -0.23
N ALA A 237 -13.31 -5.57 0.07
CA ALA A 237 -12.89 -5.85 1.44
C ALA A 237 -12.17 -4.66 2.09
N GLY A 238 -12.17 -4.63 3.42
CA GLY A 238 -11.34 -3.68 4.15
C GLY A 238 -9.86 -4.01 3.97
N VAL A 239 -9.44 -5.21 4.39
CA VAL A 239 -8.13 -5.78 4.09
C VAL A 239 -8.32 -7.00 3.20
N TYR A 240 -7.68 -7.02 2.04
CA TYR A 240 -7.68 -8.14 1.10
C TYR A 240 -6.25 -8.57 0.82
N LEU A 241 -5.91 -9.81 1.16
CA LEU A 241 -4.58 -10.37 0.93
C LEU A 241 -4.72 -11.65 0.12
N TYR A 242 -4.08 -11.67 -1.03
CA TYR A 242 -4.14 -12.79 -1.97
C TYR A 242 -2.73 -13.20 -2.40
N VAL A 243 -2.43 -14.49 -2.24
CA VAL A 243 -1.18 -15.12 -2.67
C VAL A 243 -1.52 -16.27 -3.62
N ASP A 244 -0.93 -16.26 -4.82
CA ASP A 244 -1.03 -17.32 -5.83
C ASP A 244 0.37 -17.77 -6.27
N LEU A 245 0.86 -18.82 -5.62
CA LEU A 245 2.21 -19.33 -5.77
C LEU A 245 2.26 -20.52 -6.73
N TYR A 246 2.90 -20.36 -7.88
CA TYR A 246 3.22 -21.43 -8.83
C TYR A 246 4.67 -21.85 -8.63
N VAL A 247 4.89 -23.10 -8.23
CA VAL A 247 6.25 -23.64 -8.08
C VAL A 247 6.48 -24.63 -9.22
N ASN A 248 7.28 -24.25 -10.22
CA ASN A 248 7.60 -25.05 -11.39
C ASN A 248 8.94 -25.81 -11.21
N LYS A 249 9.09 -26.93 -11.94
CA LYS A 249 10.27 -27.80 -12.20
C LYS A 249 11.63 -27.46 -11.49
N GLY A 250 12.27 -28.48 -10.90
CA GLY A 250 13.52 -28.35 -10.13
C GLY A 250 13.64 -29.27 -8.89
N THR A 251 14.70 -29.10 -8.10
CA THR A 251 14.88 -29.69 -6.75
C THR A 251 14.91 -28.55 -5.72
N GLY A 252 13.81 -27.80 -5.65
CA GLY A 252 13.69 -26.60 -4.83
C GLY A 252 13.09 -26.84 -3.44
N ALA A 253 13.33 -25.91 -2.52
CA ALA A 253 12.58 -25.79 -1.28
C ALA A 253 11.96 -24.38 -1.23
N VAL A 254 10.69 -24.29 -0.85
CA VAL A 254 10.04 -23.02 -0.56
C VAL A 254 9.80 -23.00 0.94
N ASP A 255 10.30 -21.97 1.62
CA ASP A 255 9.84 -21.59 2.95
C ASP A 255 9.12 -20.25 2.81
N GLU A 256 7.87 -20.21 3.22
CA GLU A 256 7.02 -19.04 3.13
C GLU A 256 6.43 -18.74 4.51
N LEU A 257 6.60 -17.51 4.96
CA LEU A 257 5.93 -16.93 6.10
C LEU A 257 4.97 -15.85 5.61
N PHE A 258 3.70 -16.00 5.98
CA PHE A 258 2.68 -15.00 5.80
C PHE A 258 2.20 -14.55 7.19
N ASP A 259 2.73 -13.42 7.68
CA ASP A 259 2.53 -12.90 9.02
C ASP A 259 1.75 -11.58 8.97
N VAL A 260 0.52 -11.60 9.51
CA VAL A 260 -0.36 -10.45 9.59
C VAL A 260 -0.69 -10.20 11.06
N LYS A 261 -0.25 -9.05 11.58
CA LYS A 261 -0.59 -8.60 12.93
C LYS A 261 -1.46 -7.37 12.86
N TRP A 262 -2.66 -7.44 13.44
CA TRP A 262 -3.55 -6.28 13.56
C TRP A 262 -3.92 -6.05 15.02
N SER A 263 -3.44 -4.96 15.60
CA SER A 263 -3.75 -4.52 16.96
C SER A 263 -4.56 -3.24 16.97
N GLY A 264 -5.77 -3.23 17.55
CA GLY A 264 -6.63 -2.06 17.63
C GLY A 264 -7.26 -1.65 16.29
N GLY A 265 -8.09 -0.61 16.32
CA GLY A 265 -8.76 -0.10 15.10
C GLY A 265 -9.97 -0.93 14.65
N SER A 266 -10.37 -0.77 13.38
CA SER A 266 -11.57 -1.42 12.86
C SER A 266 -11.60 -1.58 11.33
N SER A 267 -12.40 -2.53 10.86
CA SER A 267 -12.82 -2.68 9.46
C SER A 267 -14.34 -2.71 9.43
N SER A 268 -14.97 -1.66 8.90
CA SER A 268 -16.43 -1.57 8.94
C SER A 268 -17.08 -0.92 7.73
N ASN A 269 -18.35 -1.25 7.48
CA ASN A 269 -19.13 -0.70 6.39
C ASN A 269 -18.49 -0.94 5.01
N ASN A 270 -17.77 -2.06 4.86
CA ASN A 270 -17.25 -2.51 3.57
C ASN A 270 -18.26 -3.42 2.87
N GLY A 271 -18.27 -3.53 1.55
CA GLY A 271 -19.24 -4.36 0.81
C GLY A 271 -18.94 -5.86 0.84
N GLY A 272 -17.68 -6.24 1.07
CA GLY A 272 -17.15 -7.60 1.20
C GLY A 272 -16.68 -7.89 2.63
N SER A 273 -15.61 -8.66 2.82
CA SER A 273 -15.15 -9.03 4.17
C SER A 273 -14.37 -7.92 4.88
N GLY A 274 -14.37 -7.93 6.21
CA GLY A 274 -13.53 -7.01 7.01
C GLY A 274 -12.03 -7.29 6.82
N LEU A 275 -11.66 -8.57 6.92
CA LEU A 275 -10.37 -9.14 6.55
C LEU A 275 -10.61 -10.36 5.66
N TRP A 276 -9.98 -10.40 4.49
CA TRP A 276 -9.94 -11.56 3.61
C TRP A 276 -8.49 -11.95 3.37
N VAL A 277 -8.14 -13.18 3.74
CA VAL A 277 -6.87 -13.82 3.39
C VAL A 277 -7.14 -15.02 2.50
N TYR A 278 -6.54 -15.04 1.31
CA TYR A 278 -6.62 -16.12 0.36
C TYR A 278 -5.22 -16.59 -0.05
N HIS A 279 -4.88 -17.82 0.29
CA HIS A 279 -3.60 -18.42 -0.03
C HIS A 279 -3.78 -19.59 -0.99
N TYR A 280 -3.26 -19.47 -2.21
CA TYR A 280 -3.34 -20.47 -3.25
C TYR A 280 -1.96 -20.95 -3.69
N ILE A 281 -1.71 -22.25 -3.53
CA ILE A 281 -0.41 -22.85 -3.85
C ILE A 281 -0.60 -23.93 -4.91
N LYS A 282 0.22 -23.83 -5.97
CA LYS A 282 0.27 -24.72 -7.13
C LYS A 282 1.66 -25.28 -7.38
N PRO A 283 2.06 -26.39 -6.74
CA PRO A 283 3.27 -27.10 -7.12
C PRO A 283 3.08 -27.90 -8.42
N TYR A 284 3.93 -27.62 -9.42
CA TYR A 284 4.02 -28.30 -10.71
C TYR A 284 5.33 -29.10 -10.82
N TYR A 285 5.23 -30.44 -10.90
CA TYR A 285 6.33 -31.38 -11.19
C TYR A 285 7.60 -31.27 -10.30
N LEU A 286 7.57 -31.69 -9.02
CA LEU A 286 8.76 -31.56 -8.15
C LEU A 286 8.90 -32.62 -7.03
N ASN A 287 10.16 -32.98 -6.73
CA ASN A 287 10.62 -33.48 -5.43
C ASN A 287 10.86 -32.30 -4.45
N ALA A 288 10.02 -31.26 -4.48
CA ALA A 288 10.22 -30.06 -3.68
C ALA A 288 9.68 -30.23 -2.26
N LYS A 289 10.32 -29.52 -1.32
CA LYS A 289 9.80 -29.33 0.03
C LYS A 289 9.17 -27.94 0.11
N VAL A 290 7.87 -27.86 0.33
CA VAL A 290 7.16 -26.59 0.52
C VAL A 290 6.76 -26.50 1.99
N THR A 291 7.26 -25.47 2.67
CA THR A 291 6.89 -25.11 4.04
C THR A 291 6.17 -23.77 3.95
N CYS A 292 4.92 -23.73 4.39
CA CYS A 292 4.11 -22.51 4.36
C CYS A 292 3.52 -22.27 5.75
N ARG A 293 3.68 -21.06 6.27
CA ARG A 293 3.29 -20.65 7.62
C ARG A 293 2.43 -19.39 7.53
N ASP A 294 1.13 -19.54 7.66
CA ASP A 294 0.20 -18.42 7.77
C ASP A 294 -0.02 -18.11 9.27
N GLN A 295 0.42 -16.94 9.71
CA GLN A 295 0.29 -16.45 11.08
C GLN A 295 -0.54 -15.17 11.08
N ILE A 296 -1.81 -15.27 11.47
CA ILE A 296 -2.73 -14.14 11.53
C ILE A 296 -3.05 -13.89 13.00
N GLU A 297 -2.63 -12.74 13.52
CA GLU A 297 -2.89 -12.32 14.90
C GLU A 297 -3.71 -11.02 14.94
N LEU A 298 -4.92 -11.10 15.48
CA LEU A 298 -5.83 -9.98 15.68
C LEU A 298 -5.99 -9.72 17.18
N THR A 299 -5.80 -8.48 17.61
CA THR A 299 -5.94 -8.06 19.01
C THR A 299 -6.72 -6.77 19.09
N ASP A 300 -7.82 -6.72 19.86
CA ASP A 300 -8.64 -5.50 20.03
C ASP A 300 -9.20 -4.91 18.71
N VAL A 301 -9.43 -5.75 17.69
CA VAL A 301 -9.92 -5.33 16.35
C VAL A 301 -11.43 -5.50 16.25
N LYS A 302 -12.11 -4.54 15.62
CA LYS A 302 -13.55 -4.60 15.30
C LYS A 302 -13.79 -4.79 13.81
N LEU A 303 -14.34 -5.93 13.42
CA LEU A 303 -14.61 -6.32 12.04
C LEU A 303 -16.12 -6.40 11.81
N ASN A 304 -16.78 -5.25 11.92
CA ASN A 304 -18.22 -5.17 12.06
C ASN A 304 -18.89 -4.52 10.84
N GLU A 305 -20.18 -4.79 10.63
CA GLU A 305 -20.98 -4.08 9.61
C GLU A 305 -20.48 -4.20 8.16
N ASN A 306 -19.72 -5.25 7.84
CA ASN A 306 -19.30 -5.52 6.47
C ASN A 306 -20.37 -6.35 5.74
N GLY A 307 -20.47 -6.20 4.42
CA GLY A 307 -21.45 -6.90 3.58
C GLY A 307 -21.12 -8.38 3.37
N GLY A 308 -19.84 -8.75 3.54
CA GLY A 308 -19.34 -10.13 3.56
C GLY A 308 -19.09 -10.64 4.98
N ASP A 309 -18.00 -11.37 5.19
CA ASP A 309 -17.66 -11.93 6.51
C ASP A 309 -16.86 -10.93 7.37
N GLY A 310 -16.80 -11.13 8.68
CA GLY A 310 -15.86 -10.37 9.52
C GLY A 310 -14.42 -10.72 9.15
N VAL A 311 -14.09 -12.01 9.25
CA VAL A 311 -12.82 -12.61 8.80
C VAL A 311 -13.12 -13.75 7.83
N THR A 312 -12.43 -13.77 6.69
CA THR A 312 -12.36 -14.89 5.76
C THR A 312 -10.90 -15.34 5.66
N VAL A 313 -10.62 -16.61 5.96
CA VAL A 313 -9.33 -17.24 5.66
C VAL A 313 -9.57 -18.47 4.80
N GLU A 314 -9.02 -18.45 3.60
CA GLU A 314 -9.15 -19.53 2.63
C GLU A 314 -7.78 -19.95 2.13
N ASP A 315 -7.48 -21.25 2.23
CA ASP A 315 -6.35 -21.83 1.53
C ASP A 315 -6.84 -22.70 0.39
N THR A 316 -6.07 -22.81 -0.67
CA THR A 316 -6.26 -23.86 -1.67
C THR A 316 -4.90 -24.40 -2.11
N LEU A 317 -4.78 -25.72 -2.07
CA LEU A 317 -3.59 -26.41 -2.55
C LEU A 317 -3.97 -27.26 -3.76
N TYR A 318 -3.36 -26.97 -4.91
CA TYR A 318 -3.66 -27.63 -6.17
C TYR A 318 -2.41 -28.30 -6.75
N GLN A 319 -2.41 -29.62 -6.87
CA GLN A 319 -1.27 -30.37 -7.41
C GLN A 319 -1.59 -30.90 -8.81
N ASP A 320 -0.74 -30.58 -9.80
CA ASP A 320 -0.87 -31.06 -11.19
C ASP A 320 0.35 -31.89 -11.61
N ARG A 321 0.13 -33.21 -11.78
CA ARG A 321 1.05 -34.22 -12.37
C ARG A 321 2.48 -34.33 -11.77
N GLY A 322 3.02 -35.55 -11.79
CA GLY A 322 4.41 -35.83 -11.34
C GLY A 322 4.53 -36.37 -9.91
N ASN A 323 5.78 -36.51 -9.44
CA ASN A 323 6.07 -36.94 -8.07
C ASN A 323 5.43 -35.97 -7.07
N ALA A 324 4.91 -36.51 -5.98
CA ALA A 324 4.20 -35.70 -5.00
C ALA A 324 5.20 -34.98 -4.07
N PRO A 325 5.13 -33.64 -3.96
CA PRO A 325 6.00 -32.88 -3.08
C PRO A 325 5.75 -33.23 -1.61
N THR A 326 6.72 -32.91 -0.75
CA THR A 326 6.50 -32.88 0.69
C THR A 326 6.01 -31.47 1.05
N ILE A 327 4.80 -31.39 1.59
CA ILE A 327 4.19 -30.12 1.98
C ILE A 327 3.99 -30.15 3.48
N ASP A 328 4.52 -29.14 4.16
CA ASP A 328 4.29 -28.82 5.56
C ASP A 328 3.61 -27.45 5.63
N HIS A 329 2.29 -27.47 5.83
CA HIS A 329 1.50 -26.24 5.89
C HIS A 329 0.94 -26.06 7.30
N THR A 330 1.20 -24.89 7.88
CA THR A 330 0.68 -24.48 9.18
C THR A 330 -0.08 -23.18 9.01
N GLN A 331 -1.35 -23.19 9.39
CA GLN A 331 -2.17 -21.98 9.47
C GLN A 331 -2.59 -21.74 10.91
N SER A 332 -2.39 -20.52 11.40
CA SER A 332 -2.76 -20.09 12.74
C SER A 332 -3.53 -18.78 12.66
N LEU A 333 -4.79 -18.80 13.10
CA LEU A 333 -5.58 -17.60 13.37
C LEU A 333 -5.72 -17.43 14.88
N ARG A 334 -5.21 -16.33 15.42
CA ARG A 334 -5.36 -15.94 16.81
C ARG A 334 -6.15 -14.64 16.90
N MET A 335 -7.26 -14.66 17.61
CA MET A 335 -8.08 -13.49 17.91
C MET A 335 -8.14 -13.29 19.42
N THR A 336 -7.80 -12.09 19.87
CA THR A 336 -7.83 -11.68 21.29
C THR A 336 -8.66 -10.41 21.43
N ARG A 337 -9.73 -10.44 22.24
CA ARG A 337 -10.59 -9.26 22.48
C ARG A 337 -11.14 -8.60 21.20
N CYS A 338 -11.42 -9.41 20.17
CA CYS A 338 -11.94 -8.91 18.90
C CYS A 338 -13.48 -8.96 18.86
N GLU A 339 -14.07 -8.14 18.00
CA GLU A 339 -15.49 -8.20 17.63
C GLU A 339 -15.61 -8.48 16.13
N ALA A 340 -16.44 -9.44 15.72
CA ALA A 340 -16.69 -9.73 14.31
C ALA A 340 -18.20 -9.93 14.06
N ASN A 341 -18.97 -8.82 14.03
CA ASN A 341 -20.42 -8.77 14.26
C ASN A 341 -21.17 -7.66 13.48
N GLY A 342 -22.50 -7.70 13.48
CA GLY A 342 -23.35 -6.52 13.24
C GLY A 342 -24.19 -6.59 11.97
N ASN A 343 -23.61 -6.97 10.83
CA ASN A 343 -24.33 -7.23 9.57
C ASN A 343 -23.59 -8.18 8.62
N THR A 344 -22.53 -8.82 9.07
CA THR A 344 -21.76 -9.78 8.27
C THR A 344 -22.57 -11.03 7.95
N MET A 345 -22.24 -11.67 6.82
CA MET A 345 -22.79 -12.98 6.45
C MET A 345 -22.37 -14.04 7.49
N SER A 346 -21.06 -14.13 7.76
CA SER A 346 -20.46 -14.91 8.85
C SER A 346 -19.55 -14.03 9.72
N GLY A 347 -19.44 -14.33 11.01
CA GLY A 347 -18.53 -13.61 11.91
C GLY A 347 -17.06 -13.92 11.59
N VAL A 348 -16.69 -15.20 11.71
CA VAL A 348 -15.36 -15.72 11.35
C VAL A 348 -15.54 -16.96 10.49
N TRP A 349 -15.07 -16.91 9.26
CA TRP A 349 -15.09 -18.03 8.32
C TRP A 349 -13.68 -18.48 8.00
N VAL A 350 -13.33 -19.69 8.46
CA VAL A 350 -12.08 -20.36 8.13
C VAL A 350 -12.42 -21.56 7.26
N LYS A 351 -12.14 -21.46 5.96
CA LYS A 351 -12.44 -22.52 5.01
C LYS A 351 -11.31 -23.53 5.02
N LYS A 352 -11.69 -24.81 5.22
CA LYS A 352 -10.75 -25.91 4.99
C LYS A 352 -10.34 -25.93 3.51
N PRO A 353 -9.05 -25.98 3.18
CA PRO A 353 -8.60 -26.06 1.81
C PRO A 353 -9.20 -27.25 1.11
N VAL A 354 -9.67 -26.99 -0.09
CA VAL A 354 -10.01 -28.04 -1.04
C VAL A 354 -8.71 -28.48 -1.69
N THR A 355 -8.18 -29.62 -1.28
CA THR A 355 -7.08 -30.23 -2.05
C THR A 355 -7.67 -30.96 -3.25
N ILE A 356 -7.49 -30.39 -4.45
CA ILE A 356 -7.94 -31.00 -5.70
C ILE A 356 -6.78 -31.80 -6.30
N TYR A 357 -7.01 -33.09 -6.55
CA TYR A 357 -5.98 -34.05 -6.93
C TYR A 357 -6.16 -34.59 -8.36
N TYR A 358 -5.09 -34.53 -9.15
CA TYR A 358 -4.85 -35.43 -10.30
C TYR A 358 -3.54 -36.19 -10.04
N VAL A 359 -3.61 -37.32 -9.31
CA VAL A 359 -2.40 -37.98 -8.76
C VAL A 359 -2.09 -39.34 -9.44
N TYR A 360 -0.83 -39.49 -9.84
CA TYR A 360 -0.11 -40.77 -9.95
C TYR A 360 1.00 -40.80 -8.86
N GLY A 361 0.78 -41.45 -7.70
CA GLY A 361 1.82 -41.67 -6.66
C GLY A 361 1.44 -41.29 -5.21
N THR A 362 2.16 -41.82 -4.20
CA THR A 362 1.93 -41.58 -2.76
C THR A 362 3.10 -40.81 -2.11
N SER A 363 2.88 -39.60 -1.56
CA SER A 363 3.88 -38.90 -0.70
C SER A 363 3.32 -38.58 0.69
N PRO A 364 4.19 -38.40 1.71
CA PRO A 364 3.80 -37.90 3.03
C PRO A 364 3.42 -36.41 2.96
N LYS A 365 2.32 -36.05 3.62
CA LYS A 365 1.83 -34.67 3.72
C LYS A 365 1.39 -34.43 5.17
N THR A 366 1.82 -33.32 5.75
CA THR A 366 1.45 -32.94 7.13
C THR A 366 0.80 -31.57 7.09
N ARG A 367 -0.31 -31.40 7.81
CA ARG A 367 -1.00 -30.12 7.92
C ARG A 367 -1.47 -29.90 9.35
N LYS A 368 -1.36 -28.66 9.82
CA LYS A 368 -1.79 -28.25 11.16
C LYS A 368 -2.52 -26.92 11.07
N ASP A 369 -3.80 -26.93 11.43
CA ASP A 369 -4.63 -25.74 11.50
C ASP A 369 -4.92 -25.42 12.96
N TYR A 370 -4.68 -24.17 13.36
CA TYR A 370 -4.93 -23.70 14.71
C TYR A 370 -5.86 -22.49 14.70
N LEU A 371 -6.94 -22.58 15.48
CA LEU A 371 -7.84 -21.47 15.75
C LEU A 371 -7.82 -21.17 17.25
N TYR A 372 -7.36 -19.98 17.63
CA TYR A 372 -7.30 -19.51 19.01
C TYR A 372 -8.23 -18.31 19.17
N LEU A 373 -9.32 -18.48 19.91
CA LEU A 373 -10.24 -17.39 20.27
C LEU A 373 -10.14 -17.12 21.77
N THR A 374 -9.65 -15.94 22.14
CA THR A 374 -9.55 -15.50 23.54
C THR A 374 -10.37 -14.22 23.71
N ASP A 375 -11.31 -14.21 24.65
CA ASP A 375 -12.16 -13.05 24.95
C ASP A 375 -12.80 -12.38 23.70
N THR A 376 -13.08 -13.16 22.66
CA THR A 376 -13.53 -12.69 21.34
C THR A 376 -15.02 -12.96 21.15
N ASP A 377 -15.76 -11.94 20.70
CA ASP A 377 -17.21 -12.03 20.44
C ASP A 377 -17.48 -12.27 18.94
N VAL A 378 -17.92 -13.49 18.61
CA VAL A 378 -18.29 -13.91 17.26
C VAL A 378 -19.79 -14.23 17.23
N LYS A 379 -20.57 -13.53 16.41
CA LYS A 379 -22.00 -13.73 16.23
C LYS A 379 -22.31 -14.11 14.79
N ARG A 380 -23.31 -15.00 14.64
CA ARG A 380 -23.70 -15.70 13.39
C ARG A 380 -22.68 -16.78 12.97
N ASN A 381 -23.17 -17.78 12.23
CA ASN A 381 -22.44 -19.02 11.92
C ASN A 381 -21.24 -18.80 11.02
#